data_AF-A0A3M7LGT8-F1
#
_entry.id   AF-A0A3M7LGT8-F1
#
_cell.length_a   1.000
_cell.length_b   1.000
_cell.length_c   1.000
_cell.angle_alpha   90.00
_cell.angle_beta   90.00
_cell.angle_gamma   90.00
#
_symmetry.space_group_name_H-M   'P 1'
#
loop_
_entity.id
_entity.type
_entity.pdbx_description
1 polymer ?
#
loop_
_entity_poly.entity_id
_entity_poly.type
_entity_poly.pdbx_seq_one_letter_code
_entity_poly.pdbx_strand_id
1 'polypeptide(L)' 'MIFSLPISVRSEVRGYNYLASLMEEKINIEHQEITFDFKNVRFFQANLCAFFGATCEYLESENKKFLLKY' A
#
# COMPACT_ATOMS: atom_id res chain seq x y z
N MET A 1 -8.26 1.51 -9.35
CA MET A 1 -8.26 0.25 -8.57
C MET A 1 -8.29 0.56 -7.08
N ILE A 2 -9.00 -0.22 -6.26
CA ILE A 2 -9.07 -0.03 -4.81
C ILE A 2 -8.41 -1.20 -4.09
N PHE A 3 -7.52 -0.88 -3.15
CA PHE A 3 -6.82 -1.84 -2.31
C PHE A 3 -7.19 -1.63 -0.84
N SER A 4 -7.87 -2.61 -0.25
CA SER A 4 -8.28 -2.55 1.16
C SER A 4 -7.20 -3.10 2.06
N LEU A 5 -6.60 -2.25 2.90
CA LEU A 5 -5.58 -2.69 3.85
C LEU A 5 -6.19 -3.51 5.00
N PRO A 6 -5.45 -4.49 5.54
CA PRO A 6 -5.93 -5.32 6.64
C PRO A 6 -6.06 -4.50 7.94
N ILE A 7 -6.96 -4.95 8.83
CA ILE A 7 -7.24 -4.30 10.12
C ILE A 7 -5.98 -4.10 10.99
N SER A 8 -5.00 -5.00 10.89
CA SER A 8 -3.71 -4.88 11.56
C SER A 8 -2.58 -5.24 10.60
N VAL A 9 -1.74 -4.26 10.29
CA VAL A 9 -0.57 -4.40 9.43
C VAL A 9 0.64 -4.64 10.34
N ARG A 10 1.01 -5.92 10.51
CA ARG A 10 2.11 -6.39 11.37
C ARG A 10 3.12 -7.19 10.57
N SER A 11 4.37 -7.22 11.08
CA SER A 11 5.48 -7.96 10.48
C SER A 11 5.32 -9.48 10.57
N GLU A 12 4.33 -9.97 11.33
CA GLU A 12 3.95 -11.38 11.39
C GLU A 12 3.39 -11.83 10.04
N VAL A 13 4.30 -12.07 9.08
CA VAL A 13 4.20 -12.68 7.74
C VAL A 13 3.14 -12.09 6.81
N ARG A 14 1.89 -11.96 7.23
CA ARG A 14 0.76 -11.49 6.42
C ARG A 14 0.84 -10.01 6.07
N GLY A 15 1.27 -9.13 6.97
CA GLY A 15 1.30 -7.68 6.69
C GLY A 15 2.40 -7.28 5.70
N TYR A 16 3.61 -7.81 5.87
CA TYR A 16 4.72 -7.58 4.94
C TYR A 16 4.47 -8.22 3.58
N ASN A 17 4.09 -9.49 3.54
CA ASN A 17 3.83 -10.18 2.27
C ASN A 17 2.65 -9.55 1.52
N TYR A 18 1.62 -9.09 2.22
CA TYR A 18 0.52 -8.34 1.61
C TYR A 18 1.00 -7.02 0.99
N LEU A 19 1.81 -6.25 1.71
CA LEU A 19 2.38 -5.01 1.16
C LEU A 19 3.30 -5.28 -0.03
N ALA A 20 4.11 -6.35 0.02
CA ALA A 20 5.02 -6.73 -1.06
C ALA A 20 4.26 -7.21 -2.31
N SER A 21 3.28 -8.11 -2.17
CA SER A 21 2.49 -8.61 -3.30
C SER A 21 1.70 -7.49 -3.97
N LEU A 22 1.14 -6.60 -3.15
CA LEU A 22 0.44 -5.41 -3.60
C LEU A 22 1.36 -4.46 -4.38
N MET A 23 2.66 -4.45 -4.10
CA MET A 23 3.63 -3.68 -4.86
C MET A 23 4.01 -4.31 -6.19
N GLU A 24 4.18 -5.62 -6.23
CA GLU A 24 4.41 -6.34 -7.50
C GLU A 24 3.23 -6.16 -8.46
N GLU A 25 2.00 -6.22 -7.95
CA GLU A 25 0.79 -5.94 -8.74
C GLU A 25 0.78 -4.50 -9.27
N LYS A 26 1.18 -3.52 -8.46
CA LYS A 26 1.21 -2.10 -8.86
C LYS A 26 2.21 -1.77 -9.93
N ILE A 27 3.39 -2.40 -9.95
CA ILE A 27 4.41 -2.14 -10.98
C ILE A 27 3.81 -2.39 -12.37
N ASN A 28 3.00 -3.43 -12.51
CA ASN A 28 2.42 -3.87 -13.78
C ASN A 28 1.14 -3.13 -14.20
N ILE A 29 0.57 -2.28 -13.32
CA ILE A 29 -0.65 -1.53 -13.66
C ILE A 29 -0.25 -0.25 -14.38
N GLU A 30 -0.57 -0.19 -15.66
CA GLU A 30 -0.49 1.00 -16.49
C GLU A 30 -1.82 1.79 -16.41
N HIS A 31 -1.70 3.10 -16.17
CA HIS A 31 -2.76 4.11 -16.40
C HIS A 31 -4.04 4.06 -15.54
N GLN A 32 -4.04 3.40 -14.37
CA GLN A 32 -5.17 3.51 -13.42
C GLN A 32 -4.79 4.20 -12.11
N GLU A 33 -5.68 5.06 -11.63
CA GLU A 33 -5.59 5.65 -10.30
C GLU A 33 -5.74 4.56 -9.23
N ILE A 34 -4.85 4.59 -8.23
CA ILE A 34 -4.77 3.59 -7.16
C ILE A 34 -5.34 4.19 -5.87
N THR A 35 -6.33 3.56 -5.25
CA THR A 35 -6.83 3.99 -3.93
C THR A 35 -6.40 3.00 -2.86
N PHE A 36 -5.72 3.49 -1.82
CA PHE A 36 -5.43 2.74 -0.60
C PHE A 36 -6.52 3.02 0.44
N ASP A 37 -7.32 2.01 0.78
CA ASP A 37 -8.42 2.12 1.73
C ASP A 37 -7.96 1.66 3.13
N PHE A 38 -7.82 2.62 4.03
CA PHE A 38 -7.42 2.48 5.43
C PHE A 38 -8.60 2.43 6.40
N LYS A 39 -9.85 2.47 5.92
CA LYS A 39 -11.05 2.63 6.76
C LYS A 39 -11.15 1.67 7.93
N ASN A 40 -10.62 0.45 7.77
CA ASN A 40 -10.65 -0.58 8.79
C ASN A 40 -9.32 -0.77 9.51
N VAL A 41 -8.26 -0.04 9.16
CA VAL A 41 -6.92 -0.18 9.74
C VAL A 41 -6.92 0.39 11.16
N ARG A 42 -6.66 -0.46 12.15
CA ARG A 42 -6.55 -0.08 13.57
C ARG A 42 -5.12 -0.06 14.08
N PHE A 43 -4.21 -0.73 13.38
CA PHE A 43 -2.80 -0.76 13.76
C PHE A 43 -1.93 -0.93 12.52
N PHE A 44 -0.92 -0.07 12.40
CA PHE A 44 0.09 -0.14 11.35
C PHE A 44 1.47 -0.05 12.02
N GLN A 45 2.26 -1.12 11.92
CA GLN A 45 3.57 -1.17 12.55
C GLN A 45 4.53 -0.17 11.90
N ALA A 46 5.31 0.57 12.69
CA ALA A 46 6.14 1.68 12.21
C ALA A 46 7.12 1.30 11.08
N ASN A 47 7.75 0.13 11.16
CA ASN A 47 8.64 -0.36 10.09
C ASN A 47 7.89 -0.59 8.77
N LEU A 48 6.64 -1.04 8.83
CA LEU A 48 5.80 -1.21 7.65
C LEU A 48 5.25 0.14 7.16
N CYS A 49 5.02 1.13 8.03
CA CYS A 49 4.69 2.49 7.61
C CYS A 49 5.82 3.08 6.77
N ALA A 50 7.08 2.90 7.18
CA ALA A 50 8.23 3.35 6.42
C ALA A 50 8.31 2.66 5.05
N PHE A 51 8.05 1.35 5.01
CA PHE A 51 7.96 0.59 3.75
C PHE A 51 6.83 1.12 2.84
N PHE A 52 5.65 1.41 3.40
CA PHE A 52 4.54 1.99 2.66
C PHE A 52 4.84 3.42 2.16
N GLY A 53 5.58 4.21 2.93
CA GLY A 53 6.06 5.53 2.51
C GLY A 53 6.98 5.44 1.29
N ALA A 54 8.01 4.59 1.34
CA ALA A 54 8.90 4.34 0.21
C ALA A 54 8.15 3.82 -1.04
N THR A 55 7.10 3.02 -0.80
CA THR A 55 6.17 2.58 -1.83
C THR A 55 5.44 3.75 -2.51
N CYS A 56 4.91 4.69 -1.74
CA CYS A 56 4.24 5.88 -2.29
C CYS A 56 5.23 6.73 -3.10
N GLU A 57 6.43 6.98 -2.57
CA GLU A 57 7.48 7.72 -3.28
C GLU A 57 7.82 7.10 -4.65
N TYR A 58 7.94 5.77 -4.71
CA TYR A 58 8.16 5.06 -5.97
C TYR A 58 7.00 5.23 -6.96
N LEU A 59 5.74 5.20 -6.49
CA LEU A 59 4.59 5.43 -7.37
C LEU A 59 4.59 6.86 -7.92
N GLU A 60 4.96 7.85 -7.10
CA GLU A 60 5.09 9.24 -7.56
C GLU A 60 6.21 9.40 -8.59
N SER A 61 7.37 8.75 -8.41
CA SER A 61 8.47 8.80 -9.38
C SER A 61 8.10 8.20 -10.73
N GLU A 62 7.21 7.22 -10.73
CA GLU A 62 6.66 6.58 -11.94
C GLU A 62 5.43 7.35 -12.51
N ASN A 63 5.15 8.57 -12.04
CA ASN A 63 3.98 9.38 -12.41
C ASN A 63 2.63 8.66 -12.21
N LYS A 64 2.55 7.71 -11.27
CA LYS A 64 1.30 7.01 -10.95
C LYS A 64 0.49 7.84 -9.96
N LYS A 65 -0.80 8.00 -10.25
CA LYS A 65 -1.74 8.69 -9.34
C LYS A 65 -2.26 7.73 -8.28
N PHE A 66 -2.26 8.15 -7.03
CA PHE A 66 -2.91 7.42 -5.95
C PHE A 66 -3.63 8.33 -4.96
N LEU A 67 -4.57 7.73 -4.22
CA LEU A 67 -5.37 8.37 -3.19
C LEU A 67 -5.30 7.54 -1.90
N LEU A 68 -5.28 8.24 -0.77
CA LEU A 68 -5.42 7.63 0.54
C LEU A 68 -6.84 7.89 1.05
N LYS A 69 -7.57 6.83 1.37
CA LYS A 69 -8.92 6.90 1.93
C LYS A 69 -8.90 6.35 3.34
N TYR A 70 -9.46 7.10 4.29
CA TYR A 70 -9.49 6.78 5.72
C TYR A 70 -10.91 6.70 6.25
#